data_AF-A0A7L9A4J3-F1
#
_entry.id   AF-A0A7L9A4J3-F1
#
_cell.length_a   1.000
_cell.length_b   1.000
_cell.length_c   1.000
_cell.angle_alpha   90.00
_cell.angle_beta   90.00
_cell.angle_gamma   90.00
#
_symmetry.space_group_name_H-M   'P 1'
#
loop_
_entity.id
_entity.type
_entity.pdbx_description
1 polymer ?
#
loop_
_entity_poly.entity_id
_entity_poly.type
_entity_poly.pdbx_seq_one_letter_code
_entity_poly.pdbx_strand_id
1 'polypeptide(L)'
;EYDYEPVKRPWYMNAVEHPGKIILTPPNLDVGGAGYVVSISYAVQSPIYPSMVVSMDVTMGFLYKILIDSFPLCAESYVKCYIMNNRGYLVSHPGLIDPNTSGPIEQQHITHKESMIAIDMLNHKGFVTKRLCSNFYDKTIQRFYEFNTSLPNVLSNVVSGDHCVHYYIAAIPGTNAFVGLVNASCNVGAFCPCSMVDRVCLNCNRMEQTECECPCECSSELYECPSTNTTKFNQD
;
A
#
# COMPACT_ATOMS: atom_id res chain seq x y z
N GLU A 1 30.05 -12.30 -5.50
CA GLU A 1 29.52 -11.84 -4.21
C GLU A 1 28.20 -11.13 -4.45
N TYR A 2 27.19 -11.40 -3.63
CA TYR A 2 25.94 -10.65 -3.64
C TYR A 2 26.20 -9.36 -2.85
N ASP A 3 26.21 -8.20 -3.53
CA ASP A 3 26.40 -6.91 -2.87
C ASP A 3 25.08 -6.52 -2.17
N TYR A 4 24.92 -6.99 -0.93
CA TYR A 4 23.74 -6.67 -0.13
C TYR A 4 23.90 -5.26 0.45
N GLU A 5 23.21 -4.30 -0.16
CA GLU A 5 23.15 -2.92 0.35
C GLU A 5 21.92 -2.72 1.25
N PRO A 6 22.07 -2.64 2.60
CA PRO A 6 20.92 -2.54 3.51
C PRO A 6 20.19 -1.18 3.38
N VAL A 7 20.94 -0.12 3.13
CA VAL A 7 20.42 1.26 3.10
C VAL A 7 19.52 1.57 1.90
N LYS A 8 19.58 0.72 0.87
CA LYS A 8 18.70 0.80 -0.31
C LYS A 8 17.44 -0.05 -0.17
N ARG A 9 17.28 -0.78 0.95
CA ARG A 9 16.13 -1.66 1.15
C ARG A 9 14.89 -0.86 1.55
N PRO A 10 13.69 -1.25 1.09
CA PRO A 10 12.45 -0.56 1.45
C PRO A 10 12.24 -0.43 2.96
N TRP A 11 12.56 -1.46 3.75
CA TRP A 11 12.44 -1.40 5.21
C TRP A 11 13.32 -0.29 5.82
N TYR A 12 14.53 -0.06 5.29
CA TYR A 12 15.42 0.97 5.79
C TYR A 12 14.92 2.36 5.41
N MET A 13 14.62 2.56 4.12
CA MET A 13 14.17 3.86 3.60
C MET A 13 12.86 4.29 4.26
N ASN A 14 11.88 3.39 4.33
CA ASN A 14 10.58 3.69 4.93
C ASN A 14 10.70 4.01 6.44
N ALA A 15 11.58 3.32 7.18
CA ALA A 15 11.84 3.61 8.59
C ALA A 15 12.44 5.00 8.80
N VAL A 16 13.44 5.37 7.98
CA VAL A 16 14.07 6.70 8.06
C VAL A 16 13.09 7.82 7.71
N GLU A 17 12.20 7.61 6.73
CA GLU A 17 11.16 8.57 6.35
C GLU A 17 10.10 8.79 7.44
N HIS A 18 9.90 7.83 8.34
CA HIS A 18 8.83 7.83 9.33
C HIS A 18 9.37 7.61 10.76
N PRO A 19 10.17 8.54 11.29
CA PRO A 19 10.76 8.37 12.60
C PRO A 19 9.72 8.32 13.71
N GLY A 20 10.01 7.53 14.75
CA GLY A 20 9.09 7.32 15.87
C GLY A 20 7.91 6.40 15.56
N LYS A 21 7.86 5.77 14.38
CA LYS A 21 6.85 4.79 14.00
C LYS A 21 7.47 3.43 13.71
N ILE A 22 6.71 2.37 14.01
CA ILE A 22 7.03 1.02 13.57
C ILE A 22 6.56 0.86 12.13
N ILE A 23 7.45 0.41 11.26
CA ILE A 23 7.21 0.29 9.83
C ILE A 23 7.10 -1.17 9.43
N LEU A 24 5.93 -1.53 8.91
CA LEU A 24 5.64 -2.82 8.31
C LEU A 24 5.88 -2.70 6.80
N THR A 25 6.85 -3.46 6.30
CA THR A 25 7.16 -3.56 4.88
C THR A 25 6.48 -4.80 4.30
N PRO A 26 5.75 -4.70 3.17
CA PRO A 26 5.07 -5.83 2.53
C PRO A 26 5.99 -7.02 2.23
N PRO A 27 5.43 -8.23 2.06
CA PRO A 27 6.22 -9.43 1.87
C PRO A 27 7.24 -9.33 0.72
N ASN A 28 8.48 -9.73 0.99
CA ASN A 28 9.53 -9.94 0.00
C ASN A 28 10.16 -11.33 0.19
N LEU A 29 10.74 -11.87 -0.87
CA LEU A 29 11.47 -13.12 -0.79
C LEU A 29 12.75 -12.92 0.04
N ASP A 30 12.93 -13.73 1.08
CA ASP A 30 14.13 -13.72 1.91
C ASP A 30 15.31 -14.36 1.17
N VAL A 31 16.43 -13.64 1.13
CA VAL A 31 17.70 -14.12 0.57
C VAL A 31 18.32 -15.22 1.43
N GLY A 32 17.97 -15.27 2.72
CA GLY A 32 18.39 -16.31 3.66
C GLY A 32 17.63 -17.65 3.52
N GLY A 33 16.62 -17.71 2.65
CA GLY A 33 15.86 -18.93 2.36
C GLY A 33 14.68 -19.22 3.30
N ALA A 34 14.28 -18.27 4.15
CA ALA A 34 13.10 -18.41 5.01
C ALA A 34 11.75 -18.32 4.25
N GLY A 35 11.79 -18.07 2.94
CA GLY A 35 10.61 -17.84 2.10
C GLY A 35 10.17 -16.37 2.12
N TYR A 36 8.88 -16.09 1.99
CA TYR A 36 8.38 -14.71 2.04
C TYR A 36 8.32 -14.19 3.47
N VAL A 37 8.94 -13.03 3.69
CA VAL A 37 9.02 -12.36 4.99
C VAL A 37 8.48 -10.94 4.93
N VAL A 38 7.89 -10.51 6.02
CA VAL A 38 7.50 -9.12 6.29
C VAL A 38 8.56 -8.52 7.21
N SER A 39 9.18 -7.42 6.79
CA SER A 39 10.13 -6.71 7.63
C SER A 39 9.42 -5.69 8.51
N ILE A 40 9.67 -5.78 9.83
CA ILE A 40 9.21 -4.83 10.84
C ILE A 40 10.41 -4.02 11.29
N SER A 41 10.39 -2.71 11.05
CA SER A 41 11.54 -1.83 11.22
C SER A 41 11.21 -0.58 12.03
N TYR A 42 12.22 -0.03 12.70
CA TYR A 42 12.10 1.19 13.49
C TYR A 42 13.40 2.01 13.38
N ALA A 43 13.26 3.30 13.06
CA ALA A 43 14.37 4.23 13.03
C ALA A 43 14.61 4.85 14.42
N VAL A 44 15.78 4.57 14.98
CA VAL A 44 16.31 5.22 16.17
C VAL A 44 17.05 6.48 15.73
N GLN A 45 16.44 7.63 15.99
CA GLN A 45 17.05 8.93 15.73
C GLN A 45 17.82 9.42 16.96
N SER A 46 18.98 10.02 16.69
CA SER A 46 19.78 10.72 17.69
C SER A 46 20.10 12.12 17.17
N PRO A 47 20.11 13.15 18.03
CA PRO A 47 20.58 14.48 17.63
C PRO A 47 22.09 14.52 17.36
N ILE A 48 22.84 13.49 17.77
CA ILE A 48 24.31 13.44 17.72
C ILE A 48 24.81 12.40 16.70
N TYR A 49 24.06 11.31 16.52
CA TYR A 49 24.45 10.20 15.64
C TYR A 49 23.53 10.10 14.42
N PRO A 50 24.02 9.60 13.28
CA PRO A 50 23.18 9.26 12.14
C PRO A 50 22.02 8.35 12.54
N SER A 51 20.89 8.46 11.84
CA SER A 51 19.75 7.57 12.03
C SER A 51 20.19 6.12 11.91
N MET A 52 19.88 5.32 12.94
CA MET A 52 20.12 3.87 12.94
C MET A 52 18.78 3.18 12.77
N VAL A 53 18.73 2.12 11.97
CA VAL A 53 17.49 1.34 11.79
C VAL A 53 17.68 -0.05 12.35
N VAL A 54 16.78 -0.45 13.24
CA VAL A 54 16.65 -1.83 13.69
C VAL A 54 15.51 -2.45 12.91
N SER A 55 15.71 -3.66 12.40
CA SER A 55 14.70 -4.41 11.66
C SER A 55 14.70 -5.87 12.10
N MET A 56 13.52 -6.49 12.06
CA MET A 56 13.35 -7.92 12.21
C MET A 56 12.42 -8.44 11.11
N ASP A 57 12.68 -9.65 10.65
CA ASP A 57 11.85 -10.32 9.67
C ASP A 57 10.95 -11.35 10.35
N VAL A 58 9.68 -11.35 9.97
CA VAL A 58 8.71 -12.37 10.35
C VAL A 58 8.20 -13.08 9.11
N THR A 59 8.04 -14.40 9.16
CA THR A 59 7.50 -15.12 8.01
C THR A 59 6.05 -14.71 7.78
N MET A 60 5.65 -14.60 6.51
CA MET A 60 4.31 -14.17 6.12
C MET A 60 3.21 -15.04 6.76
N GLY A 61 3.44 -16.37 6.81
CA GLY A 61 2.52 -17.32 7.44
C GLY A 61 2.40 -17.14 8.96
N PHE A 62 3.50 -16.83 9.65
CA PHE A 62 3.46 -16.55 11.09
C PHE A 62 2.69 -15.27 11.40
N LEU A 63 2.89 -14.21 10.63
CA LEU A 63 2.15 -12.96 10.79
C LEU A 63 0.65 -13.15 10.53
N TYR A 64 0.28 -13.89 9.48
CA TYR A 64 -1.12 -14.20 9.20
C TYR A 64 -1.77 -15.04 10.31
N LYS A 65 -1.03 -16.00 10.87
CA LYS A 65 -1.50 -16.77 12.03
C LYS A 65 -1.76 -15.87 13.23
N ILE A 66 -0.86 -14.93 13.55
CA ILE A 66 -1.08 -13.96 14.64
C ILE A 66 -2.36 -13.16 14.42
N LEU A 67 -2.63 -12.72 13.18
CA LEU A 67 -3.84 -11.97 12.84
C LEU A 67 -5.11 -12.78 13.13
N ILE A 68 -5.16 -14.05 12.71
CA ILE A 68 -6.30 -14.94 12.96
C ILE A 68 -6.44 -15.26 14.45
N ASP A 69 -5.34 -15.60 15.12
CA ASP A 69 -5.34 -15.95 16.55
C ASP A 69 -5.80 -14.74 17.41
N SER A 70 -5.52 -13.51 16.97
CA SER A 70 -5.97 -12.27 17.64
C SER A 70 -7.42 -11.90 17.32
N PHE A 71 -7.90 -12.25 16.13
CA PHE A 71 -9.26 -11.96 15.65
C PHE A 71 -9.91 -13.23 15.09
N PRO A 72 -10.51 -14.09 15.94
CA PRO A 72 -11.03 -15.39 15.50
C PRO A 72 -12.09 -15.32 14.39
N LEU A 73 -12.83 -14.20 14.28
CA LEU A 73 -13.77 -13.95 13.18
C LEU A 73 -13.11 -14.00 11.80
N CYS A 74 -11.80 -13.75 11.71
CA CYS A 74 -11.03 -13.82 10.47
C CYS A 74 -10.81 -15.26 9.96
N ALA A 75 -11.16 -16.28 10.76
CA ALA A 75 -11.15 -17.68 10.34
C ALA A 75 -12.44 -18.09 9.59
N GLU A 76 -13.49 -17.27 9.67
CA GLU A 76 -14.76 -17.53 8.98
C GLU A 76 -14.62 -17.35 7.47
N SER A 77 -15.23 -18.23 6.68
CA SER A 77 -15.05 -18.26 5.22
C SER A 77 -15.59 -17.04 4.47
N TYR A 78 -16.52 -16.30 5.08
CA TYR A 78 -17.14 -15.09 4.54
C TYR A 78 -16.49 -13.80 5.08
N VAL A 79 -15.49 -13.93 5.97
CA VAL A 79 -14.72 -12.82 6.52
C VAL A 79 -13.30 -12.87 5.99
N LYS A 80 -12.82 -11.76 5.43
CA LYS A 80 -11.41 -11.59 5.09
C LYS A 80 -10.80 -10.52 5.99
N CYS A 81 -9.67 -10.85 6.61
CA CYS A 81 -8.88 -9.87 7.33
C CYS A 81 -7.54 -9.68 6.64
N TYR A 82 -7.09 -8.44 6.60
CA TYR A 82 -5.84 -8.09 5.97
C TYR A 82 -5.14 -6.97 6.73
N ILE A 83 -3.83 -6.86 6.51
CA ILE A 83 -3.03 -5.72 6.93
C ILE A 83 -2.50 -5.07 5.68
N MET A 84 -2.59 -3.75 5.57
CA MET A 84 -1.98 -2.97 4.50
C MET A 84 -1.12 -1.85 5.07
N ASN A 85 -0.09 -1.43 4.35
CA ASN A 85 0.70 -0.26 4.72
C ASN A 85 0.05 1.04 4.24
N ASN A 86 0.66 2.17 4.58
CA ASN A 86 0.23 3.53 4.20
C ASN A 86 0.37 3.86 2.72
N ARG A 87 0.87 2.92 1.90
CA ARG A 87 0.88 3.00 0.44
C ARG A 87 -0.15 2.08 -0.20
N GLY A 88 -0.96 1.36 0.59
CA GLY A 88 -1.99 0.42 0.12
C GLY A 88 -1.48 -0.95 -0.29
N TYR A 89 -0.20 -1.26 -0.07
CA TYR A 89 0.35 -2.59 -0.30
C TYR A 89 0.00 -3.52 0.86
N LEU A 90 -0.42 -4.73 0.52
CA LEU A 90 -0.83 -5.76 1.46
C LEU A 90 0.39 -6.34 2.17
N VAL A 91 0.40 -6.19 3.49
CA VAL A 91 1.36 -6.81 4.40
C VAL A 91 0.91 -8.24 4.75
N SER A 92 -0.39 -8.45 4.88
CA SER A 92 -0.99 -9.76 5.16
C SER A 92 -2.38 -9.81 4.52
N HIS A 93 -2.73 -10.92 3.87
CA HIS A 93 -4.04 -11.11 3.24
C HIS A 93 -4.26 -12.60 2.94
N PRO A 94 -5.48 -13.16 3.05
CA PRO A 94 -5.75 -14.58 2.79
C PRO A 94 -5.25 -15.05 1.42
N GLY A 95 -5.50 -14.26 0.37
CA GLY A 95 -5.02 -14.53 -1.00
C GLY A 95 -3.52 -14.36 -1.24
N LEU A 96 -2.70 -14.09 -0.21
CA LEU A 96 -1.24 -14.22 -0.26
C LEU A 96 -0.76 -15.55 0.35
N ILE A 97 -1.58 -16.15 1.22
CA ILE A 97 -1.29 -17.43 1.89
C ILE A 97 -1.90 -18.60 1.13
N ASP A 98 -3.03 -18.38 0.45
CA ASP A 98 -3.75 -19.42 -0.29
C ASP A 98 -2.90 -19.97 -1.45
N PRO A 99 -2.50 -21.25 -1.43
CA PRO A 99 -1.69 -21.86 -2.48
C PRO A 99 -2.43 -21.97 -3.82
N ASN A 100 -3.76 -21.87 -3.83
CA ASN A 100 -4.55 -21.91 -5.05
C ASN A 100 -4.61 -20.56 -5.77
N THR A 101 -4.21 -19.48 -5.09
CA THR A 101 -4.19 -18.15 -5.70
C THR A 101 -2.92 -17.99 -6.54
N SER A 102 -3.07 -18.01 -7.87
CA SER A 102 -1.97 -17.76 -8.81
C SER A 102 -1.64 -16.26 -8.86
N GLY A 103 -0.37 -15.90 -8.67
CA GLY A 103 0.13 -14.53 -8.88
C GLY A 103 1.41 -14.23 -8.09
N PRO A 104 2.05 -13.07 -8.34
CA PRO A 104 3.21 -12.65 -7.55
C PRO A 104 2.77 -12.33 -6.11
N ILE A 105 3.54 -12.75 -5.11
CA ILE A 105 3.24 -12.43 -3.71
C ILE A 105 3.70 -11.00 -3.38
N GLU A 106 4.82 -10.59 -3.95
CA GLU A 106 5.36 -9.25 -3.76
C GLU A 106 4.45 -8.20 -4.41
N GLN A 107 4.45 -7.00 -3.81
CA GLN A 107 3.84 -5.79 -4.41
C GLN A 107 2.33 -5.90 -4.68
N GLN A 108 1.63 -6.79 -3.99
CA GLN A 108 0.18 -6.88 -4.05
C GLN A 108 -0.47 -5.67 -3.39
N HIS A 109 -1.26 -4.93 -4.17
CA HIS A 109 -1.92 -3.70 -3.73
C HIS A 109 -3.42 -3.91 -3.51
N ILE A 110 -4.02 -3.17 -2.58
CA ILE A 110 -5.44 -3.27 -2.22
C ILE A 110 -6.37 -3.04 -3.42
N THR A 111 -5.99 -2.15 -4.34
CA THR A 111 -6.75 -1.86 -5.58
C THR A 111 -6.87 -3.05 -6.52
N HIS A 112 -5.97 -4.02 -6.42
CA HIS A 112 -6.00 -5.22 -7.24
C HIS A 112 -6.74 -6.36 -6.52
N LYS A 113 -6.44 -6.60 -5.24
CA LYS A 113 -7.02 -7.73 -4.49
C LYS A 113 -8.44 -7.47 -3.98
N GLU A 114 -8.77 -6.22 -3.67
CA GLU A 114 -10.06 -5.82 -3.09
C GLU A 114 -10.59 -4.55 -3.78
N SER A 115 -10.73 -4.59 -5.11
CA SER A 115 -11.09 -3.45 -5.96
C SER A 115 -12.36 -2.71 -5.54
N MET A 116 -13.38 -3.42 -5.05
CA MET A 116 -14.64 -2.83 -4.58
C MET A 116 -14.39 -1.88 -3.40
N ILE A 117 -13.56 -2.35 -2.46
CA ILE A 117 -13.21 -1.61 -1.26
C ILE A 117 -12.33 -0.43 -1.65
N ALA A 118 -11.34 -0.65 -2.52
CA ALA A 118 -10.47 0.42 -2.98
C ALA A 118 -11.22 1.57 -3.68
N ILE A 119 -12.26 1.27 -4.47
CA ILE A 119 -13.11 2.30 -5.09
C ILE A 119 -13.83 3.12 -4.02
N ASP A 120 -14.47 2.47 -3.05
CA ASP A 120 -15.21 3.19 -2.00
C ASP A 120 -14.26 3.97 -1.08
N MET A 121 -13.06 3.44 -0.81
CA MET A 121 -12.02 4.12 -0.03
C MET A 121 -11.64 5.49 -0.59
N LEU A 122 -11.64 5.64 -1.93
CA LEU A 122 -11.31 6.91 -2.58
C LEU A 122 -12.37 8.00 -2.37
N ASN A 123 -13.58 7.63 -1.95
CA ASN A 123 -14.64 8.57 -1.61
C ASN A 123 -14.51 9.14 -0.19
N HIS A 124 -13.68 8.52 0.68
CA HIS A 124 -13.40 9.05 2.01
C HIS A 124 -12.52 10.30 1.93
N LYS A 125 -13.13 11.47 2.18
CA LYS A 125 -12.43 12.76 2.18
C LYS A 125 -11.28 12.76 3.19
N GLY A 126 -10.06 13.03 2.71
CA GLY A 126 -8.87 13.18 3.55
C GLY A 126 -8.27 11.86 4.06
N PHE A 127 -8.83 10.71 3.66
CA PHE A 127 -8.26 9.41 4.00
C PHE A 127 -7.21 8.96 2.98
N VAL A 128 -7.53 9.04 1.68
CA VAL A 128 -6.66 8.60 0.60
C VAL A 128 -6.30 9.78 -0.30
N THR A 129 -5.02 9.93 -0.61
CA THR A 129 -4.53 10.89 -1.59
C THR A 129 -3.80 10.14 -2.70
N LYS A 130 -4.11 10.44 -3.96
CA LYS A 130 -3.29 9.98 -5.08
C LYS A 130 -2.15 10.94 -5.27
N ARG A 131 -0.95 10.41 -5.45
CA ARG A 131 0.28 11.17 -5.63
C ARG A 131 0.94 10.75 -6.93
N LEU A 132 1.69 11.67 -7.51
CA LEU A 132 2.66 11.36 -8.54
C LEU A 132 4.08 11.62 -8.02
N CYS A 133 5.04 10.84 -8.51
CA CYS A 133 6.47 11.09 -8.34
C CYS A 133 7.15 10.94 -9.68
N SER A 134 8.00 11.90 -10.05
CA SER A 134 8.83 11.82 -11.25
C SER A 134 10.18 11.21 -10.90
N ASN A 135 10.52 10.09 -11.53
CA ASN A 135 11.85 9.52 -11.48
C ASN A 135 12.66 10.00 -12.70
N PHE A 136 13.61 10.90 -12.44
CA PHE A 136 14.44 11.50 -13.48
C PHE A 136 15.50 10.57 -14.05
N TYR A 137 15.86 9.49 -13.33
CA TYR A 137 16.88 8.55 -13.77
C TYR A 137 16.37 7.65 -14.90
N ASP A 138 15.16 7.10 -14.73
CA ASP A 138 14.53 6.22 -15.70
C ASP A 138 13.47 6.92 -16.57
N LYS A 139 13.25 8.23 -16.34
CA LYS A 139 12.26 9.06 -17.05
C LYS A 139 10.84 8.52 -16.92
N THR A 140 10.47 8.06 -15.73
CA THR A 140 9.12 7.60 -15.44
C THR A 140 8.39 8.53 -14.49
N ILE A 141 7.06 8.54 -14.58
CA ILE A 141 6.18 9.17 -13.60
C ILE A 141 5.38 8.05 -12.95
N GLN A 142 5.61 7.86 -11.66
CA GLN A 142 4.96 6.85 -10.85
C GLN A 142 3.73 7.46 -10.17
N ARG A 143 2.58 6.82 -10.30
CA ARG A 143 1.35 7.11 -9.55
C ARG A 143 1.21 6.12 -8.42
N PHE A 144 0.92 6.62 -7.24
CA PHE A 144 0.74 5.80 -6.04
C PHE A 144 -0.27 6.42 -5.08
N TYR A 145 -0.68 5.62 -4.10
CA TYR A 145 -1.61 6.04 -3.07
C TYR A 145 -0.88 6.37 -1.77
N GLU A 146 -1.43 7.32 -1.04
CA GLU A 146 -1.01 7.67 0.30
C GLU A 146 -2.22 7.69 1.23
N PHE A 147 -2.21 6.79 2.20
CA PHE A 147 -3.27 6.64 3.19
C PHE A 147 -2.88 7.35 4.48
N ASN A 148 -3.82 8.12 5.03
CA ASN A 148 -3.60 8.88 6.24
C ASN A 148 -3.62 7.98 7.48
N THR A 149 -2.45 7.78 8.08
CA THR A 149 -2.26 6.93 9.28
C THR A 149 -2.79 7.55 10.56
N SER A 150 -3.09 8.86 10.58
CA SER A 150 -3.67 9.58 11.72
C SER A 150 -5.20 9.47 11.74
N LEU A 151 -5.72 8.29 11.40
CA LEU A 151 -7.15 8.02 11.34
C LEU A 151 -7.72 7.89 12.78
N PRO A 152 -8.64 8.76 13.22
CA PRO A 152 -9.07 8.78 14.62
C PRO A 152 -10.06 7.67 14.97
N ASN A 153 -10.84 7.19 13.99
CA ASN A 153 -11.93 6.23 14.19
C ASN A 153 -11.87 5.13 13.14
N VAL A 154 -12.57 4.02 13.40
CA VAL A 154 -12.76 2.96 12.40
C VAL A 154 -13.53 3.53 11.20
N LEU A 155 -13.00 3.36 10.00
CA LEU A 155 -13.69 3.66 8.74
C LEU A 155 -14.54 2.48 8.32
N SER A 156 -15.70 2.77 7.74
CA SER A 156 -16.58 1.81 7.08
C SER A 156 -17.04 2.34 5.74
N ASN A 157 -17.85 1.59 5.00
CA ASN A 157 -18.41 1.98 3.70
C ASN A 157 -18.97 3.41 3.71
N VAL A 158 -18.59 4.25 2.72
CA VAL A 158 -19.17 5.59 2.49
C VAL A 158 -20.52 5.47 1.82
N VAL A 159 -20.55 4.72 0.72
CA VAL A 159 -21.76 4.50 -0.05
C VAL A 159 -22.51 3.34 0.57
N SER A 160 -23.48 3.66 1.42
CA SER A 160 -24.43 2.70 2.01
C SER A 160 -25.46 2.23 0.96
N GLY A 161 -24.99 1.77 -0.20
CA GLY A 161 -25.83 0.99 -1.11
C GLY A 161 -26.11 -0.39 -0.52
N ASP A 162 -27.18 -1.04 -0.97
CA ASP A 162 -27.57 -2.41 -0.62
C ASP A 162 -26.54 -3.42 -1.18
N HIS A 163 -25.31 -3.32 -0.67
CA HIS A 163 -24.15 -4.07 -1.10
C HIS A 163 -23.85 -5.12 -0.04
N CYS A 164 -23.77 -6.36 -0.51
CA CYS A 164 -23.42 -7.54 0.27
C CYS A 164 -21.96 -7.56 0.77
N VAL A 165 -21.21 -6.46 0.63
CA VAL A 165 -19.81 -6.32 1.07
C VAL A 165 -19.69 -5.14 2.04
N HIS A 166 -19.40 -5.45 3.29
CA HIS A 166 -19.16 -4.48 4.35
C HIS A 166 -17.69 -4.53 4.75
N TYR A 167 -17.04 -3.39 4.89
CA TYR A 167 -15.66 -3.34 5.34
C TYR A 167 -15.48 -2.42 6.54
N TYR A 168 -14.44 -2.70 7.32
CA TYR A 168 -13.99 -1.89 8.44
C TYR A 168 -12.47 -1.73 8.35
N ILE A 169 -11.96 -0.51 8.47
CA ILE A 169 -10.53 -0.22 8.44
C ILE A 169 -10.16 0.59 9.67
N ALA A 170 -9.12 0.15 10.38
CA ALA A 170 -8.56 0.87 11.52
C ALA A 170 -7.05 1.03 11.34
N ALA A 171 -6.53 2.22 11.68
CA ALA A 171 -5.08 2.41 11.77
C ALA A 171 -4.52 1.61 12.95
N ILE A 172 -3.37 0.97 12.77
CA ILE A 172 -2.66 0.30 13.86
C ILE A 172 -1.79 1.38 14.56
N PRO A 173 -2.10 1.75 15.82
CA PRO A 173 -1.45 2.88 16.48
C PRO A 173 0.07 2.76 16.55
N GLY A 174 0.77 3.86 16.32
CA GLY A 174 2.24 3.89 16.35
C GLY A 174 2.92 3.23 15.13
N THR A 175 2.17 2.84 14.11
CA THR A 175 2.71 2.18 12.91
C THR A 175 2.36 2.93 11.61
N ASN A 176 2.87 2.45 10.47
CA ASN A 176 2.42 2.87 9.14
C ASN A 176 1.29 2.00 8.55
N ALA A 177 0.70 1.10 9.33
CA ALA A 177 -0.19 0.07 8.82
C ALA A 177 -1.63 0.25 9.28
N PHE A 178 -2.53 -0.40 8.56
CA PHE A 178 -3.95 -0.50 8.84
C PHE A 178 -4.35 -1.97 8.89
N VAL A 179 -5.28 -2.30 9.77
CA VAL A 179 -6.00 -3.57 9.74
C VAL A 179 -7.34 -3.34 9.05
N GLY A 180 -7.66 -4.22 8.10
CA GLY A 180 -8.93 -4.25 7.39
C GLY A 180 -9.67 -5.55 7.68
N LEU A 181 -10.99 -5.43 7.85
CA LEU A 181 -11.92 -6.54 7.93
C LEU A 181 -12.97 -6.37 6.84
N VAL A 182 -13.26 -7.43 6.11
CA VAL A 182 -14.26 -7.48 5.04
C VAL A 182 -15.22 -8.59 5.37
N ASN A 183 -16.50 -8.27 5.44
CA ASN A 183 -17.59 -9.23 5.53
C ASN A 183 -18.36 -9.20 4.22
N ALA A 184 -18.25 -10.27 3.44
CA ALA A 184 -18.85 -10.38 2.13
C ALA A 184 -19.79 -11.60 2.06
N SER A 185 -21.07 -11.36 1.81
CA SER A 185 -22.07 -12.41 1.59
C SER A 185 -22.26 -12.78 0.12
N CYS A 186 -21.48 -12.17 -0.78
CA CYS A 186 -21.54 -12.36 -2.22
C CYS A 186 -20.15 -12.19 -2.85
N ASN A 187 -19.98 -12.71 -4.06
CA ASN A 187 -18.78 -12.46 -4.86
C ASN A 187 -19.10 -11.45 -5.97
N VAL A 188 -18.89 -10.16 -5.70
CA VAL A 188 -19.09 -9.07 -6.66
C VAL A 188 -17.73 -8.46 -6.99
N GLY A 189 -17.36 -8.52 -8.26
CA GLY A 189 -16.15 -7.87 -8.76
C GLY A 189 -16.42 -6.40 -9.09
N ALA A 190 -15.52 -5.51 -8.67
CA ALA A 190 -15.39 -4.18 -9.23
C ALA A 190 -14.30 -4.18 -10.29
N PHE A 191 -14.49 -3.32 -11.29
CA PHE A 191 -13.41 -2.99 -12.20
C PHE A 191 -12.63 -1.80 -11.67
N CYS A 192 -11.40 -2.05 -11.22
CA CYS A 192 -10.37 -1.03 -11.05
C CYS A 192 -9.33 -1.24 -12.16
N PRO A 193 -9.11 -0.28 -13.07
CA PRO A 193 -8.01 -0.28 -14.03
C PRO A 193 -6.67 -0.74 -13.43
N CYS A 194 -6.31 -1.99 -13.68
CA CYS A 194 -5.05 -2.56 -13.22
C CYS A 194 -4.38 -3.30 -14.37
N SER A 195 -3.16 -2.90 -14.75
CA SER A 195 -2.34 -3.75 -15.61
C SER A 195 -1.82 -4.94 -14.77
N MET A 196 -2.06 -6.13 -15.28
CA MET A 196 -1.71 -7.40 -14.63
C MET A 196 -0.38 -7.97 -15.13
N VAL A 197 0.20 -7.33 -16.15
CA VAL A 197 1.38 -7.81 -16.88
C VAL A 197 2.56 -6.88 -16.64
N ASP A 198 2.33 -5.58 -16.74
CA ASP A 198 3.30 -4.53 -16.50
C ASP A 198 2.72 -3.50 -15.51
N ARG A 199 3.54 -2.52 -15.13
CA ARG A 199 3.07 -1.41 -14.29
C ARG A 199 2.55 -0.24 -15.11
N VAL A 200 2.22 -0.40 -16.39
CA VAL A 200 1.89 0.74 -17.24
C VAL A 200 0.47 1.23 -16.93
N CYS A 201 0.31 2.54 -16.75
CA CYS A 201 -1.02 3.11 -16.56
C CYS A 201 -1.85 3.01 -17.85
N LEU A 202 -3.14 2.67 -17.74
CA LEU A 202 -4.04 2.65 -18.90
C LEU A 202 -4.27 4.04 -19.51
N ASN A 203 -4.22 5.10 -18.69
CA ASN A 203 -4.37 6.48 -19.15
C ASN A 203 -3.37 7.43 -18.44
N CYS A 204 -2.31 7.79 -19.14
CA CYS A 204 -1.28 8.67 -18.62
C CYS A 204 -1.66 10.16 -18.61
N ASN A 205 -2.68 10.57 -19.37
CA ASN A 205 -3.03 11.99 -19.55
C ASN A 205 -3.99 12.53 -18.49
N ARG A 206 -4.67 11.64 -17.75
CA ARG A 206 -5.66 11.99 -16.74
C ARG A 206 -5.41 11.21 -15.46
N MET A 207 -5.48 11.89 -14.32
CA MET A 207 -5.41 11.29 -12.99
C MET A 207 -6.49 11.93 -12.10
N GLU A 208 -7.65 11.27 -12.01
CA GLU A 208 -8.72 11.70 -11.11
C GLU A 208 -8.53 11.14 -9.71
N GLN A 209 -8.85 11.93 -8.69
CA GLN A 209 -8.66 11.52 -7.30
C GLN A 209 -9.61 10.37 -6.87
N THR A 210 -10.81 10.32 -7.43
CA THR A 210 -11.87 9.36 -7.04
C THR A 210 -12.00 8.15 -7.98
N GLU A 211 -11.39 8.18 -9.15
CA GLU A 211 -11.40 7.01 -10.06
C GLU A 211 -10.36 5.99 -9.57
N CYS A 212 -10.68 4.71 -9.45
CA CYS A 212 -9.69 3.72 -9.00
C CYS A 212 -8.71 3.37 -10.14
N GLU A 213 -7.43 3.18 -9.82
CA GLU A 213 -6.41 2.57 -10.68
C GLU A 213 -5.37 1.83 -9.80
N CYS A 214 -4.63 0.84 -10.29
CA CYS A 214 -3.47 0.35 -9.53
C CYS A 214 -2.34 1.39 -9.50
N PRO A 215 -1.40 1.31 -8.54
CA PRO A 215 -0.11 1.98 -8.69
C PRO A 215 0.49 1.60 -10.04
N CYS A 216 0.90 2.61 -10.80
CA CYS A 216 1.30 2.45 -12.19
C CYS A 216 2.29 3.55 -12.59
N GLU A 217 2.94 3.37 -13.73
CA GLU A 217 4.01 4.20 -14.25
C GLU A 217 3.68 4.65 -15.68
N CYS A 218 4.10 5.86 -16.00
CA CYS A 218 4.00 6.48 -17.32
C CYS A 218 5.37 6.98 -17.77
N SER A 219 5.63 7.06 -19.06
CA SER A 219 6.80 7.79 -19.56
C SER A 219 6.67 9.28 -19.26
N SER A 220 7.74 9.88 -18.73
CA SER A 220 7.79 11.33 -18.47
C SER A 220 7.81 12.15 -19.76
N GLU A 221 8.14 11.55 -20.91
CA GLU A 221 8.14 12.23 -22.22
C GLU A 221 6.72 12.60 -22.67
N LEU A 222 5.69 11.93 -22.13
CA LEU A 222 4.28 12.17 -22.42
C LEU A 222 3.64 13.20 -21.49
N TYR A 223 4.33 13.61 -20.41
CA TYR A 223 3.76 14.46 -19.38
C TYR A 223 4.26 15.89 -19.56
N GLU A 224 3.48 16.71 -20.26
CA GLU A 224 3.65 18.15 -20.19
C GLU A 224 3.24 18.61 -18.80
N CYS A 225 4.16 19.22 -18.04
CA CYS A 225 3.80 19.90 -16.81
C CYS A 225 2.66 20.87 -17.14
N PRO A 226 1.47 20.77 -16.50
CA PRO A 226 0.41 21.73 -16.73
C PRO A 226 1.00 23.10 -16.44
N SER A 227 0.97 23.96 -17.47
CA SER A 227 1.62 25.26 -17.49
C SER A 227 1.42 25.94 -16.14
N THR A 228 2.49 26.03 -15.36
CA THR A 228 2.57 27.05 -14.32
C THR A 228 2.28 28.34 -15.05
N ASN A 229 1.15 28.97 -14.72
CA ASN A 229 0.77 30.27 -15.24
C ASN A 229 2.03 31.11 -15.42
N THR A 230 2.38 31.38 -16.68
CA THR A 230 3.43 32.31 -17.09
C THR A 230 2.94 33.73 -16.78
N THR A 231 2.49 33.97 -15.55
CA THR A 231 2.23 35.30 -15.01
C THR A 231 3.58 35.87 -14.62
N LYS A 232 4.21 36.53 -15.60
CA LYS A 232 5.15 37.64 -15.47
C LYS A 232 6.32 37.45 -14.49
N PHE A 233 7.41 36.88 -14.99
CA PHE A 233 8.76 37.33 -14.62
C PHE A 233 9.31 38.20 -15.77
N ASN A 234 8.70 39.36 -15.98
CA ASN A 234 9.25 40.47 -16.77
C ASN A 234 8.44 41.74 -16.46
N GLN A 235 8.95 42.49 -15.48
CA GLN A 235 8.64 43.86 -15.00
C GLN A 235 9.22 43.85 -13.57
N ASP A 236 10.43 44.34 -13.26
CA ASP A 236 11.25 45.43 -13.82
C ASP A 236 12.75 45.09 -13.85
#